data_AF-A0A6B0WTH5-F1
#
_entry.id   AF-A0A6B0WTH5-F1
#
_cell.length_a   1.000
_cell.length_b   1.000
_cell.length_c   1.000
_cell.angle_alpha   90.00
_cell.angle_beta   90.00
_cell.angle_gamma   90.00
#
_symmetry.space_group_name_H-M   'P 1'
#
loop_
_entity.id
_entity.type
_entity.pdbx_description
1 polymer ?
#
loop_
_entity_poly.entity_id
_entity_poly.type
_entity_poly.pdbx_seq_one_letter_code
_entity_poly.pdbx_strand_id
1 'polypeptide(L)'
;YWGRAVASLYDCLEWLYSATGGSIDVYDEPLVQNIGKFIYRVQIADQYFINFADASPVVMLAFAVVYGYGKRIGDDAMVAFGAWSAKQQGVAEKGLSESFGSMGRALPALFSLNEILDAEAAQPLPRDVFLDEIEVFVARDQGGSTDGFFVGAKGGHNAESHNHNDIGHVVVYLDGKPVLVDAGVETYTAKTFSSERYDIWTMQSQYHTLPTVNGQMQIPGRVYSEAGIDYHYDIAARDVSYAASEADATFTLDLAQAYPPEAQIDSWMRTVVLHRGEGVTIADQYALKAVTGDVVMNVLTACGAEDIGDGTIALNEVELADGRVSGAARLHYDADVFDVAIENVAIEDARLKTIWGDLLRRITLTVKNPEPRGGWTIRVTR
;
A
#
# COMPACT_ATOMS: atom_id res chain seq x y z
N TYR A 1 4.82 -9.16 3.05
CA TYR A 1 5.26 -10.22 3.99
C TYR A 1 4.29 -11.38 4.21
N TRP A 2 2.99 -11.24 3.90
CA TRP A 2 1.99 -12.31 4.06
C TRP A 2 2.43 -13.69 3.55
N GLY A 3 3.01 -13.76 2.34
CA GLY A 3 3.49 -15.01 1.73
C GLY A 3 4.69 -15.68 2.44
N ARG A 4 5.32 -15.00 3.40
CA ARG A 4 6.39 -15.55 4.26
C ARG A 4 5.88 -15.91 5.65
N ALA A 5 4.99 -15.10 6.23
CA ALA A 5 4.44 -15.37 7.56
C ALA A 5 3.21 -16.30 7.46
N VAL A 6 2.09 -15.78 6.97
CA VAL A 6 0.79 -16.47 6.97
C VAL A 6 0.78 -17.70 6.06
N ALA A 7 1.40 -17.62 4.88
CA ALA A 7 1.50 -18.79 4.00
C ALA A 7 2.37 -19.91 4.62
N SER A 8 3.41 -19.57 5.39
CA SER A 8 4.23 -20.58 6.08
C SER A 8 3.53 -21.12 7.32
N LEU A 9 2.74 -20.29 8.01
CA LEU A 9 1.84 -20.75 9.07
C LEU A 9 0.88 -21.81 8.51
N TYR A 10 0.26 -21.57 7.36
CA TYR A 10 -0.58 -22.56 6.69
C TYR A 10 0.17 -23.86 6.40
N ASP A 11 1.38 -23.78 5.84
CA ASP A 11 2.20 -24.98 5.60
C ASP A 11 2.40 -25.80 6.88
N CYS A 12 2.74 -25.13 8.00
CA CYS A 12 2.92 -25.76 9.30
C CYS A 12 1.61 -26.37 9.86
N LEU A 13 0.49 -25.65 9.72
CA LEU A 13 -0.83 -26.12 10.17
C LEU A 13 -1.28 -27.34 9.37
N GLU A 14 -1.06 -27.38 8.06
CA GLU A 14 -1.36 -28.54 7.22
C GLU A 14 -0.55 -29.77 7.63
N TRP A 15 0.74 -29.60 7.93
CA TRP A 15 1.57 -30.70 8.41
C TRP A 15 1.11 -31.21 9.77
N LEU A 16 0.75 -30.32 10.69
CA LEU A 16 0.26 -30.69 12.00
C LEU A 16 -1.09 -31.42 11.89
N TYR A 17 -2.02 -30.86 11.14
CA TYR A 17 -3.33 -31.46 10.87
C TYR A 17 -3.18 -32.86 10.27
N SER A 18 -2.30 -33.02 9.28
CA SER A 18 -2.04 -34.32 8.66
C SER A 18 -1.39 -35.31 9.64
N ALA A 19 -0.41 -34.87 10.44
CA ALA A 19 0.33 -35.75 11.34
C ALA A 19 -0.53 -36.22 12.53
N THR A 20 -1.51 -35.43 12.94
CA THR A 20 -2.36 -35.76 14.09
C THR A 20 -3.73 -36.31 13.69
N GLY A 21 -3.98 -36.50 12.39
CA GLY A 21 -5.28 -36.96 11.88
C GLY A 21 -6.41 -35.98 12.17
N GLY A 22 -6.12 -34.68 12.16
CA GLY A 22 -7.08 -33.61 12.41
C GLY A 22 -7.38 -33.31 13.88
N SER A 23 -6.71 -33.95 14.84
CA SER A 23 -6.92 -33.65 16.26
C SER A 23 -6.38 -32.30 16.70
N ILE A 24 -5.50 -31.69 15.91
CA ILE A 24 -5.09 -30.29 16.06
C ILE A 24 -5.61 -29.55 14.83
N ASP A 25 -6.65 -28.76 15.06
CA ASP A 25 -7.30 -27.92 14.07
C ASP A 25 -7.59 -26.57 14.73
N VAL A 26 -7.04 -25.50 14.16
CA VAL A 26 -7.15 -24.13 14.68
C VAL A 26 -7.66 -23.17 13.60
N TYR A 27 -8.23 -23.68 12.51
CA TYR A 27 -8.74 -22.84 11.42
C TYR A 27 -10.01 -22.06 11.80
N ASP A 28 -10.68 -22.47 12.89
CA ASP A 28 -11.78 -21.73 13.51
C ASP A 28 -11.31 -20.52 14.35
N GLU A 29 -10.01 -20.41 14.65
CA GLU A 29 -9.48 -19.28 15.43
C GLU A 29 -9.60 -17.96 14.63
N PRO A 30 -10.24 -16.91 15.18
CA PRO A 30 -10.48 -15.67 14.44
C PRO A 30 -9.22 -15.02 13.90
N LEU A 31 -8.11 -15.08 14.65
CA LEU A 31 -6.82 -14.55 14.20
C LEU A 31 -6.34 -15.27 12.92
N VAL A 32 -6.41 -16.60 12.89
CA VAL A 32 -6.01 -17.43 11.74
C VAL A 32 -6.86 -17.07 10.53
N GLN A 33 -8.18 -16.95 10.70
CA GLN A 33 -9.06 -16.53 9.62
C GLN A 33 -8.74 -15.11 9.10
N ASN A 34 -8.55 -14.15 10.01
CA ASN A 34 -8.33 -12.75 9.65
C ASN A 34 -6.99 -12.53 8.93
N ILE A 35 -5.90 -13.14 9.43
CA ILE A 35 -4.60 -13.03 8.76
C ILE A 35 -4.61 -13.77 7.41
N GLY A 36 -5.39 -14.85 7.25
CA GLY A 36 -5.60 -15.50 5.95
C GLY A 36 -6.27 -14.57 4.94
N LYS A 37 -7.40 -13.96 5.34
CA LYS A 37 -8.22 -13.06 4.49
C LYS A 37 -7.52 -11.76 4.11
N PHE A 38 -6.47 -11.35 4.84
CA PHE A 38 -5.67 -10.16 4.54
C PHE A 38 -5.32 -10.04 3.05
N ILE A 39 -4.88 -11.12 2.41
CA ILE A 39 -4.27 -11.05 1.07
C ILE A 39 -5.23 -10.54 -0.01
N TYR A 40 -6.50 -10.97 -0.02
CA TYR A 40 -7.48 -10.45 -0.98
C TYR A 40 -8.07 -9.11 -0.52
N ARG A 41 -8.09 -8.85 0.79
CA ARG A 41 -8.59 -7.59 1.36
C ARG A 41 -7.72 -6.39 1.01
N VAL A 42 -6.44 -6.60 0.72
CA VAL A 42 -5.50 -5.56 0.29
C VAL A 42 -5.17 -5.61 -1.21
N GLN A 43 -5.88 -6.43 -1.97
CA GLN A 43 -5.73 -6.46 -3.43
C GLN A 43 -6.31 -5.18 -4.04
N ILE A 44 -5.56 -4.59 -4.97
CA ILE A 44 -5.98 -3.43 -5.75
C ILE A 44 -6.71 -3.91 -7.01
N ALA A 45 -5.95 -4.53 -7.92
CA ALA A 45 -6.42 -5.04 -9.20
C ALA A 45 -5.38 -5.99 -9.78
N ASP A 46 -5.81 -7.14 -10.28
CA ASP A 46 -4.92 -8.17 -10.82
C ASP A 46 -3.75 -8.47 -9.88
N GLN A 47 -2.51 -8.26 -10.32
CA GLN A 47 -1.32 -8.50 -9.51
C GLN A 47 -0.92 -7.30 -8.63
N TYR A 48 -1.66 -6.18 -8.67
CA TYR A 48 -1.41 -5.03 -7.80
C TYR A 48 -2.03 -5.23 -6.41
N PHE A 49 -1.23 -5.01 -5.37
CA PHE A 49 -1.63 -5.05 -3.96
C PHE A 49 -1.15 -3.79 -3.25
N ILE A 50 -1.83 -3.41 -2.16
CA ILE A 50 -1.28 -2.40 -1.24
C ILE A 50 0.10 -2.87 -0.78
N ASN A 51 1.08 -2.01 -0.96
CA ASN A 51 2.48 -2.32 -0.72
C ASN A 51 3.18 -1.37 0.26
N PHE A 52 2.43 -0.83 1.22
CA PHE A 52 3.03 -0.11 2.34
C PHE A 52 4.09 -0.97 3.05
N ALA A 53 5.10 -0.31 3.61
CA ALA A 53 6.29 -0.96 4.14
C ALA A 53 7.07 -1.74 3.06
N ASP A 54 7.98 -2.65 3.45
CA ASP A 54 8.74 -3.44 2.48
C ASP A 54 7.85 -4.48 1.76
N ALA A 55 7.17 -4.04 0.70
CA ALA A 55 6.36 -4.89 -0.15
C ALA A 55 6.56 -4.54 -1.63
N SER A 56 6.39 -5.54 -2.48
CA SER A 56 6.30 -5.31 -3.93
C SER A 56 4.87 -4.86 -4.24
N PRO A 57 4.66 -3.80 -5.03
CA PRO A 57 3.35 -3.43 -5.56
C PRO A 57 2.76 -4.52 -6.45
N VAL A 58 3.60 -5.25 -7.20
CA VAL A 58 3.18 -6.39 -8.03
C VAL A 58 3.53 -7.70 -7.34
N VAL A 59 2.53 -8.53 -7.08
CA VAL A 59 2.68 -9.79 -6.33
C VAL A 59 2.09 -10.96 -7.13
N MET A 60 2.91 -11.99 -7.31
CA MET A 60 2.44 -13.31 -7.75
C MET A 60 2.07 -14.15 -6.54
N LEU A 61 0.81 -14.57 -6.45
CA LEU A 61 0.32 -15.36 -5.31
C LEU A 61 0.76 -16.83 -5.41
N ALA A 62 1.03 -17.43 -4.25
CA ALA A 62 1.11 -18.88 -4.10
C ALA A 62 -0.32 -19.46 -4.19
N PHE A 63 -0.83 -19.63 -5.41
CA PHE A 63 -2.25 -19.89 -5.67
C PHE A 63 -2.81 -21.07 -4.88
N ALA A 64 -2.05 -22.17 -4.75
CA ALA A 64 -2.49 -23.38 -4.06
C ALA A 64 -2.58 -23.17 -2.54
N VAL A 65 -1.70 -22.32 -1.97
CA VAL A 65 -1.78 -21.93 -0.56
C VAL A 65 -3.03 -21.09 -0.34
N VAL A 66 -3.28 -20.09 -1.20
CA VAL A 66 -4.47 -19.25 -1.08
C VAL A 66 -5.75 -20.08 -1.19
N TYR A 67 -5.83 -20.95 -2.20
CA TYR A 67 -6.96 -21.86 -2.40
C TYR A 67 -7.18 -22.80 -1.22
N GLY A 68 -6.12 -23.49 -0.78
CA GLY A 68 -6.18 -24.45 0.32
C GLY A 68 -6.53 -23.79 1.66
N TYR A 69 -5.96 -22.62 1.94
CA TYR A 69 -6.30 -21.83 3.13
C TYR A 69 -7.78 -21.45 3.11
N GLY A 70 -8.28 -20.95 1.98
CA GLY A 70 -9.71 -20.63 1.79
C GLY A 70 -10.60 -21.82 2.12
N LYS A 71 -10.25 -23.03 1.64
CA LYS A 71 -10.99 -24.26 1.97
C LYS A 71 -10.98 -24.56 3.47
N ARG A 72 -9.83 -24.38 4.14
CA ARG A 72 -9.69 -24.68 5.58
C ARG A 72 -10.50 -23.74 6.46
N ILE A 73 -10.63 -22.48 6.09
CA ILE A 73 -11.42 -21.50 6.85
C ILE A 73 -12.85 -21.32 6.32
N GLY A 74 -13.26 -22.10 5.31
CA GLY A 74 -14.58 -21.98 4.68
C GLY A 74 -14.85 -20.63 4.01
N ASP A 75 -13.82 -20.01 3.40
CA ASP A 75 -13.94 -18.72 2.71
C ASP A 75 -13.91 -18.92 1.19
N ASP A 76 -15.09 -18.95 0.58
CA ASP A 76 -15.28 -19.17 -0.86
C ASP A 76 -14.62 -18.06 -1.71
N ALA A 77 -14.54 -16.83 -1.21
CA ALA A 77 -13.89 -15.74 -1.92
C ALA A 77 -12.38 -16.00 -2.03
N MET A 78 -11.75 -16.49 -0.95
CA MET A 78 -10.35 -16.88 -0.94
C MET A 78 -10.08 -18.11 -1.81
N VAL A 79 -11.00 -19.09 -1.84
CA VAL A 79 -10.96 -20.23 -2.77
C VAL A 79 -10.97 -19.74 -4.22
N ALA A 80 -11.94 -18.90 -4.58
CA ALA A 80 -12.06 -18.34 -5.93
C ALA A 80 -10.84 -17.51 -6.33
N PHE A 81 -10.22 -16.82 -5.37
CA PHE A 81 -9.01 -16.03 -5.59
C PHE A 81 -7.79 -16.89 -5.90
N GLY A 82 -7.65 -18.03 -5.20
CA GLY A 82 -6.63 -19.02 -5.51
C GLY A 82 -6.80 -19.59 -6.92
N ALA A 83 -8.02 -19.96 -7.30
CA ALA A 83 -8.33 -20.46 -8.65
C ALA A 83 -8.05 -19.41 -9.74
N TRP A 84 -8.44 -18.15 -9.51
CA TRP A 84 -8.12 -17.03 -10.39
C TRP A 84 -6.60 -16.86 -10.59
N SER A 85 -5.83 -16.91 -9.51
CA SER A 85 -4.37 -16.77 -9.60
C SER A 85 -3.72 -17.92 -10.38
N ALA A 86 -4.21 -19.16 -10.22
CA ALA A 86 -3.74 -20.30 -10.99
C ALA A 86 -3.99 -20.11 -12.50
N LYS A 87 -5.16 -19.59 -12.86
CA LYS A 87 -5.52 -19.26 -14.25
C LYS A 87 -4.63 -18.15 -14.82
N GLN A 88 -4.42 -17.07 -14.07
CA GLN A 88 -3.54 -15.96 -14.49
C GLN A 88 -2.09 -16.41 -14.71
N GLN A 89 -1.62 -17.36 -13.91
CA GLN A 89 -0.28 -17.92 -14.06
C GLN A 89 -0.16 -18.90 -15.24
N GLY A 90 -1.28 -19.27 -15.89
CA GLY A 90 -1.31 -20.21 -17.02
C GLY A 90 -0.90 -21.62 -16.61
N VAL A 91 -1.32 -22.04 -15.41
CA VAL A 91 -0.88 -23.30 -14.79
C VAL A 91 -1.38 -24.53 -15.58
N ALA A 92 -2.54 -24.43 -16.23
CA ALA A 92 -3.07 -25.52 -17.06
C ALA A 92 -2.14 -25.82 -18.26
N GLU A 93 -1.53 -24.80 -18.84
CA GLU A 93 -0.66 -24.94 -20.01
C GLU A 93 0.82 -25.10 -19.64
N LYS A 94 1.29 -24.37 -18.63
CA LYS A 94 2.70 -24.30 -18.23
C LYS A 94 3.08 -25.31 -17.16
N GLY A 95 2.10 -25.90 -16.47
CA GLY A 95 2.33 -26.70 -15.27
C GLY A 95 2.79 -25.86 -14.07
N LEU A 96 3.22 -26.54 -13.00
CA LEU A 96 3.84 -25.87 -11.86
C LEU A 96 5.26 -25.41 -12.25
N SER A 97 5.52 -24.10 -12.16
CA SER A 97 6.85 -23.56 -12.45
C SER A 97 7.89 -24.01 -11.41
N GLU A 98 9.18 -24.02 -11.77
CA GLU A 98 10.25 -24.24 -10.80
C GLU A 98 10.29 -23.17 -9.69
N SER A 99 9.73 -21.98 -9.97
CA SER A 99 9.59 -20.87 -9.02
C SER A 99 8.39 -21.01 -8.08
N PHE A 100 7.62 -22.11 -8.17
CA PHE A 100 6.42 -22.35 -7.39
C PHE A 100 6.67 -22.48 -5.87
N GLY A 101 7.93 -22.68 -5.48
CA GLY A 101 8.38 -22.65 -4.09
C GLY A 101 9.08 -23.94 -3.66
N SER A 102 9.01 -24.24 -2.36
CA SER A 102 9.59 -25.47 -1.83
C SER A 102 8.80 -26.70 -2.28
N MET A 103 9.42 -27.89 -2.25
CA MET A 103 8.72 -29.16 -2.50
C MET A 103 7.50 -29.35 -1.59
N GLY A 104 7.56 -28.78 -0.36
CA GLY A 104 6.45 -28.80 0.60
C GLY A 104 5.20 -28.04 0.12
N ARG A 105 5.33 -27.08 -0.80
CA ARG A 105 4.19 -26.41 -1.46
C ARG A 105 3.84 -27.04 -2.80
N ALA A 106 4.86 -27.44 -3.58
CA ALA A 106 4.66 -28.02 -4.90
C ALA A 106 3.90 -29.35 -4.87
N LEU A 107 4.26 -30.26 -3.96
CA LEU A 107 3.62 -31.58 -3.89
C LEU A 107 2.13 -31.48 -3.52
N PRO A 108 1.70 -30.79 -2.44
CA PRO A 108 0.28 -30.63 -2.14
C PRO A 108 -0.51 -29.95 -3.27
N ALA A 109 0.10 -28.98 -3.96
CA ALA A 109 -0.52 -28.33 -5.11
C ALA A 109 -0.79 -29.31 -6.26
N LEU A 110 0.13 -30.23 -6.57
CA LEU A 110 -0.08 -31.26 -7.59
C LEU A 110 -1.31 -32.13 -7.30
N PHE A 111 -1.52 -32.49 -6.02
CA PHE A 111 -2.66 -33.31 -5.63
C PHE A 111 -4.00 -32.56 -5.66
N SER A 112 -3.97 -31.23 -5.62
CA SER A 112 -5.17 -30.37 -5.66
C SER A 112 -5.35 -29.70 -7.02
N LEU A 113 -4.49 -29.97 -8.01
CA LEU A 113 -4.37 -29.14 -9.20
C LEU A 113 -5.64 -29.14 -10.06
N ASN A 114 -6.18 -30.31 -10.36
CA ASN A 114 -7.41 -30.42 -11.15
C ASN A 114 -8.57 -29.70 -10.45
N GLU A 115 -8.69 -29.88 -9.13
CA GLU A 115 -9.71 -29.21 -8.34
C GLU A 115 -9.59 -27.68 -8.43
N ILE A 116 -8.38 -27.14 -8.31
CA ILE A 116 -8.12 -25.70 -8.43
C ILE A 116 -8.46 -25.18 -9.83
N LEU A 117 -8.10 -25.92 -10.87
CA LEU A 117 -8.31 -25.51 -12.27
C LEU A 117 -9.79 -25.60 -12.69
N ASP A 118 -10.57 -26.48 -12.06
CA ASP A 118 -12.01 -26.65 -12.30
C ASP A 118 -12.88 -25.70 -11.44
N ALA A 119 -12.31 -25.07 -10.41
CA ALA A 119 -13.02 -24.18 -9.50
C ALA A 119 -13.39 -22.84 -10.16
N GLU A 120 -14.43 -22.19 -9.63
CA GLU A 120 -14.81 -20.84 -10.04
C GLU A 120 -13.69 -19.86 -9.71
N ALA A 121 -13.22 -19.13 -10.72
CA ALA A 121 -12.09 -18.23 -10.62
C ALA A 121 -12.57 -16.78 -10.63
N ALA A 122 -12.37 -16.06 -9.51
CA ALA A 122 -12.72 -14.64 -9.39
C ALA A 122 -11.74 -13.88 -8.50
N GLN A 123 -11.66 -12.57 -8.70
CA GLN A 123 -11.01 -11.65 -7.77
C GLN A 123 -12.07 -11.16 -6.76
N PRO A 124 -11.88 -11.32 -5.43
CA PRO A 124 -12.88 -10.90 -4.46
C PRO A 124 -13.18 -9.39 -4.46
N LEU A 125 -12.15 -8.56 -4.61
CA LEU A 125 -12.22 -7.10 -4.73
C LEU A 125 -13.25 -6.45 -3.80
N PRO A 126 -13.13 -6.60 -2.46
CA PRO A 126 -14.09 -6.02 -1.53
C PRO A 126 -14.19 -4.51 -1.76
N ARG A 127 -15.41 -3.98 -1.59
CA ARG A 127 -15.71 -2.56 -1.86
C ARG A 127 -14.94 -1.64 -0.92
N ASP A 128 -14.84 -2.01 0.34
CA ASP A 128 -14.13 -1.27 1.37
C ASP A 128 -13.72 -2.21 2.51
N VAL A 129 -12.55 -1.95 3.09
CA VAL A 129 -11.97 -2.70 4.20
C VAL A 129 -11.23 -1.72 5.11
N PHE A 130 -11.38 -1.91 6.42
CA PHE A 130 -10.52 -1.30 7.41
C PHE A 130 -9.88 -2.41 8.25
N LEU A 131 -8.55 -2.41 8.29
CA LEU A 131 -7.74 -3.31 9.11
C LEU A 131 -7.31 -2.53 10.35
N ASP A 132 -8.09 -2.63 11.42
CA ASP A 132 -8.00 -1.81 12.62
C ASP A 132 -6.66 -1.94 13.35
N GLU A 133 -6.11 -3.15 13.50
CA GLU A 133 -4.85 -3.36 14.21
C GLU A 133 -3.63 -2.69 13.56
N ILE A 134 -3.64 -2.54 12.24
CA ILE A 134 -2.54 -1.91 11.46
C ILE A 134 -2.98 -0.58 10.83
N GLU A 135 -4.22 -0.16 11.12
CA GLU A 135 -4.88 1.04 10.61
C GLU A 135 -4.74 1.24 9.09
N VAL A 136 -4.88 0.15 8.32
CA VAL A 136 -4.88 0.20 6.86
C VAL A 136 -6.31 0.27 6.34
N PHE A 137 -6.58 1.34 5.61
CA PHE A 137 -7.85 1.59 4.95
C PHE A 137 -7.75 1.32 3.45
N VAL A 138 -8.80 0.73 2.89
CA VAL A 138 -8.94 0.46 1.46
C VAL A 138 -10.38 0.68 1.04
N ALA A 139 -10.60 1.34 -0.10
CA ALA A 139 -11.92 1.47 -0.72
C ALA A 139 -11.81 1.58 -2.24
N ARG A 140 -12.87 1.15 -2.94
CA ARG A 140 -13.03 1.26 -4.39
C ARG A 140 -14.44 1.64 -4.75
N ASP A 141 -14.66 2.25 -5.91
CA ASP A 141 -15.99 2.68 -6.39
C ASP A 141 -17.04 1.55 -6.29
N GLN A 142 -16.70 0.36 -6.80
CA GLN A 142 -17.60 -0.77 -6.88
C GLN A 142 -16.94 -2.05 -6.35
N GLY A 143 -17.61 -2.76 -5.45
CA GLY A 143 -17.17 -4.09 -5.02
C GLY A 143 -17.20 -5.09 -6.17
N GLY A 144 -16.23 -6.00 -6.23
CA GLY A 144 -16.12 -7.00 -7.30
C GLY A 144 -15.61 -6.48 -8.64
N SER A 145 -15.26 -5.18 -8.75
CA SER A 145 -14.76 -4.58 -9.98
C SER A 145 -13.48 -3.79 -9.76
N THR A 146 -12.68 -3.65 -10.82
CA THR A 146 -11.55 -2.73 -10.90
C THR A 146 -11.93 -1.41 -11.56
N ASP A 147 -13.14 -1.30 -12.11
CA ASP A 147 -13.63 -0.08 -12.77
C ASP A 147 -13.78 1.05 -11.75
N GLY A 148 -13.29 2.23 -12.12
CA GLY A 148 -13.30 3.42 -11.28
C GLY A 148 -12.15 3.50 -10.30
N PHE A 149 -12.31 4.38 -9.31
CA PHE A 149 -11.26 4.70 -8.36
C PHE A 149 -11.11 3.61 -7.30
N PHE A 150 -9.86 3.37 -6.93
CA PHE A 150 -9.44 2.68 -5.73
C PHE A 150 -8.52 3.61 -4.94
N VAL A 151 -8.68 3.64 -3.62
CA VAL A 151 -7.81 4.35 -2.69
C VAL A 151 -7.37 3.41 -1.58
N GLY A 152 -6.11 3.52 -1.18
CA GLY A 152 -5.58 2.91 0.03
C GLY A 152 -4.86 3.96 0.87
N ALA A 153 -4.99 3.89 2.19
CA ALA A 153 -4.26 4.76 3.11
C ALA A 153 -3.79 4.01 4.35
N LYS A 154 -2.70 4.49 4.94
CA LYS A 154 -2.05 3.88 6.11
C LYS A 154 -2.08 4.81 7.32
N GLY A 155 -2.47 4.30 8.49
CA GLY A 155 -2.20 4.87 9.80
C GLY A 155 -1.03 4.14 10.49
N GLY A 156 -1.27 3.64 11.69
CA GLY A 156 -0.39 2.74 12.40
C GLY A 156 0.78 3.47 13.04
N HIS A 157 1.94 2.81 13.10
CA HIS A 157 3.13 3.37 13.73
C HIS A 157 4.43 3.04 13.00
N ASN A 158 5.43 3.90 13.10
CA ASN A 158 6.74 3.71 12.47
C ASN A 158 7.64 2.71 13.23
N ALA A 159 7.11 2.02 14.25
CA ALA A 159 7.78 0.91 14.94
C ALA A 159 7.47 -0.47 14.32
N GLU A 160 6.71 -0.52 13.21
CA GLU A 160 6.39 -1.75 12.49
C GLU A 160 7.65 -2.45 11.96
N SER A 161 7.59 -3.79 11.85
CA SER A 161 8.65 -4.52 11.15
C SER A 161 8.68 -4.12 9.69
N HIS A 162 9.89 -3.87 9.16
CA HIS A 162 10.08 -3.51 7.75
C HIS A 162 9.36 -2.24 7.28
N ASN A 163 9.05 -1.32 8.19
CA ASN A 163 8.31 -0.11 7.90
C ASN A 163 9.09 0.88 7.01
N HIS A 164 8.33 1.81 6.42
CA HIS A 164 8.81 3.09 5.92
C HIS A 164 8.37 4.18 6.89
N ASN A 165 8.78 5.43 6.68
CA ASN A 165 8.27 6.58 7.43
C ASN A 165 7.05 7.17 6.69
N ASP A 166 5.95 6.41 6.69
CA ASP A 166 4.83 6.51 5.74
C ASP A 166 3.43 6.64 6.41
N ILE A 167 3.34 7.03 7.68
CA ILE A 167 2.05 7.21 8.37
C ILE A 167 1.24 8.31 7.70
N GLY A 168 0.05 8.00 7.21
CA GLY A 168 -0.81 8.91 6.44
C GLY A 168 -0.61 8.86 4.94
N HIS A 169 0.28 8.00 4.44
CA HIS A 169 0.48 7.80 3.00
C HIS A 169 -0.81 7.32 2.33
N VAL A 170 -1.01 7.76 1.09
CA VAL A 170 -2.18 7.45 0.25
C VAL A 170 -1.70 6.99 -1.12
N VAL A 171 -2.28 5.89 -1.60
CA VAL A 171 -2.18 5.41 -2.98
C VAL A 171 -3.53 5.50 -3.67
N VAL A 172 -3.53 5.79 -4.97
CA VAL A 172 -4.72 5.92 -5.80
C VAL A 172 -4.52 5.17 -7.11
N TYR A 173 -5.53 4.39 -7.49
CA TYR A 173 -5.59 3.66 -8.76
C TYR A 173 -6.90 4.01 -9.45
N LEU A 174 -6.89 3.98 -10.78
CA LEU A 174 -8.08 4.21 -11.61
C LEU A 174 -8.19 3.11 -12.66
N ASP A 175 -9.34 2.46 -12.74
CA ASP A 175 -9.61 1.34 -13.64
C ASP A 175 -8.55 0.22 -13.47
N GLY A 176 -8.13 -0.01 -12.23
CA GLY A 176 -7.08 -0.97 -11.85
C GLY A 176 -5.64 -0.56 -12.15
N LYS A 177 -5.40 0.64 -12.70
CA LYS A 177 -4.07 1.13 -13.10
C LYS A 177 -3.49 2.14 -12.09
N PRO A 178 -2.16 2.15 -11.87
CA PRO A 178 -1.53 3.00 -10.86
C PRO A 178 -1.59 4.49 -11.22
N VAL A 179 -2.00 5.34 -10.27
CA VAL A 179 -2.01 6.81 -10.41
C VAL A 179 -1.08 7.44 -9.36
N LEU A 180 -1.43 7.37 -8.08
CA LEU A 180 -0.56 7.77 -6.97
C LEU A 180 -0.04 6.49 -6.30
N VAL A 181 1.27 6.37 -6.16
CA VAL A 181 1.91 5.07 -5.88
C VAL A 181 2.84 5.13 -4.68
N ASP A 182 3.02 3.96 -4.09
CA ASP A 182 4.15 3.67 -3.21
C ASP A 182 5.20 2.93 -4.05
N ALA A 183 6.45 3.40 -4.03
CA ALA A 183 7.53 2.80 -4.83
C ALA A 183 7.79 1.33 -4.45
N GLY A 184 7.49 0.95 -3.21
CA GLY A 184 7.83 -0.32 -2.61
C GLY A 184 9.25 -0.30 -2.05
N VAL A 185 9.99 -1.38 -2.26
CA VAL A 185 11.32 -1.54 -1.68
C VAL A 185 12.34 -1.99 -2.71
N GLU A 186 13.50 -1.35 -2.65
CA GLU A 186 14.68 -1.72 -3.42
C GLU A 186 15.23 -3.10 -3.00
N THR A 187 16.21 -3.59 -3.74
CA THR A 187 17.00 -4.75 -3.33
C THR A 187 17.67 -4.47 -1.99
N TYR A 188 17.53 -5.40 -1.04
CA TYR A 188 18.10 -5.25 0.28
C TYR A 188 19.63 -5.15 0.27
N THR A 189 20.12 -4.16 1.00
CA THR A 189 21.55 -3.91 1.21
C THR A 189 21.86 -3.91 2.70
N ALA A 190 23.13 -3.71 3.07
CA ALA A 190 23.52 -3.55 4.47
C ALA A 190 22.78 -2.39 5.16
N LYS A 191 22.46 -1.31 4.41
CA LYS A 191 21.71 -0.16 4.93
C LYS A 191 20.31 -0.53 5.41
N THR A 192 19.65 -1.45 4.70
CA THR A 192 18.26 -1.88 5.01
C THR A 192 18.09 -2.32 6.46
N PHE A 193 19.14 -2.89 7.06
CA PHE A 193 19.14 -3.46 8.40
C PHE A 193 20.08 -2.72 9.37
N SER A 194 20.39 -1.46 9.09
CA SER A 194 21.22 -0.60 9.95
C SER A 194 20.51 0.72 10.28
N SER A 195 21.18 1.58 11.03
CA SER A 195 20.73 2.96 11.29
C SER A 195 20.63 3.82 10.03
N GLU A 196 21.25 3.40 8.92
CA GLU A 196 21.19 4.08 7.61
C GLU A 196 19.94 3.69 6.78
N ARG A 197 19.01 2.89 7.34
CA ARG A 197 17.81 2.44 6.61
C ARG A 197 17.04 3.60 5.99
N TYR A 198 16.89 4.69 6.73
CA TYR A 198 16.10 5.85 6.30
C TYR A 198 16.91 6.85 5.44
N ASP A 199 18.16 6.52 5.10
CA ASP A 199 18.86 7.18 3.99
C ASP A 199 18.43 6.62 2.63
N ILE A 200 17.78 5.44 2.61
CA ILE A 200 17.19 4.85 1.40
C ILE A 200 15.95 5.65 1.05
N TRP A 201 15.90 6.19 -0.16
CA TRP A 201 14.88 7.14 -0.57
C TRP A 201 13.45 6.57 -0.46
N THR A 202 13.25 5.29 -0.79
CA THR A 202 11.93 4.64 -0.68
C THR A 202 11.40 4.52 0.75
N MET A 203 12.23 4.78 1.77
CA MET A 203 11.82 4.71 3.18
C MET A 203 11.48 6.10 3.75
N GLN A 204 11.72 7.17 2.99
CA GLN A 204 11.61 8.56 3.44
C GLN A 204 10.25 9.15 3.11
N SER A 205 9.65 9.87 4.06
CA SER A 205 8.30 10.46 3.93
C SER A 205 8.12 11.32 2.67
N GLN A 206 9.17 12.01 2.22
CA GLN A 206 9.08 12.88 1.04
C GLN A 206 8.83 12.13 -0.28
N TYR A 207 9.03 10.81 -0.32
CA TYR A 207 8.71 9.97 -1.49
C TYR A 207 7.40 9.20 -1.31
N HIS A 208 6.63 9.57 -0.29
CA HIS A 208 5.25 9.16 -0.10
C HIS A 208 4.35 10.39 -0.25
N THR A 209 3.05 10.16 -0.40
CA THR A 209 1.98 11.18 -0.34
C THR A 209 1.91 11.81 1.06
N LEU A 210 2.91 12.60 1.47
CA LEU A 210 3.07 13.11 2.83
C LEU A 210 3.72 14.50 2.88
N PRO A 211 3.45 15.28 3.94
CA PRO A 211 4.06 16.58 4.11
C PRO A 211 5.50 16.48 4.62
N THR A 212 6.35 17.40 4.16
CA THR A 212 7.60 17.81 4.80
C THR A 212 7.34 19.16 5.46
N VAL A 213 7.55 19.26 6.78
CA VAL A 213 7.13 20.44 7.58
C VAL A 213 8.34 21.04 8.25
N ASN A 214 8.61 22.32 8.01
CA ASN A 214 9.79 23.01 8.53
C ASN A 214 11.10 22.25 8.19
N GLY A 215 11.15 21.65 6.99
CA GLY A 215 12.26 20.81 6.54
C GLY A 215 12.37 19.43 7.21
N GLN A 216 11.39 19.03 8.04
CA GLN A 216 11.38 17.74 8.73
C GLN A 216 10.43 16.74 8.07
N MET A 217 10.88 15.49 8.00
CA MET A 217 10.08 14.32 7.64
C MET A 217 9.65 13.56 8.89
N GLN A 218 8.84 12.51 8.73
CA GLN A 218 8.57 11.62 9.86
C GLN A 218 9.84 10.90 10.29
N ILE A 219 9.87 10.55 11.57
CA ILE A 219 10.99 9.81 12.18
C ILE A 219 10.66 8.33 12.33
N PRO A 220 11.69 7.47 12.39
CA PRO A 220 11.47 6.05 12.60
C PRO A 220 11.04 5.75 14.03
N GLY A 221 10.09 4.83 14.18
CA GLY A 221 9.76 4.23 15.47
C GLY A 221 10.65 3.04 15.83
N ARG A 222 11.50 2.58 14.91
CA ARG A 222 12.47 1.49 15.15
C ARG A 222 13.88 1.98 14.89
N VAL A 223 14.67 2.12 15.94
CA VAL A 223 16.01 2.74 15.89
C VAL A 223 17.08 1.68 16.20
N TYR A 224 18.08 1.56 15.34
CA TYR A 224 19.25 0.72 15.59
C TYR A 224 20.26 1.48 16.45
N SER A 225 20.67 0.89 17.58
CA SER A 225 21.66 1.44 18.51
C SER A 225 22.76 0.42 18.81
N GLU A 226 23.86 0.85 19.43
CA GLU A 226 24.93 -0.07 19.85
C GLU A 226 24.44 -1.15 20.84
N ALA A 227 23.36 -0.88 21.57
CA ALA A 227 22.75 -1.78 22.55
C ALA A 227 21.69 -2.72 21.95
N GLY A 228 21.30 -2.54 20.68
CA GLY A 228 20.29 -3.35 20.01
C GLY A 228 19.32 -2.52 19.17
N ILE A 229 18.02 -2.81 19.30
CA ILE A 229 16.96 -2.11 18.58
C ILE A 229 16.00 -1.51 19.61
N ASP A 230 15.83 -0.20 19.56
CA ASP A 230 14.90 0.56 20.39
C ASP A 230 13.59 0.79 19.62
N TYR A 231 12.46 0.48 20.27
CA TYR A 231 11.12 0.60 19.69
C TYR A 231 10.34 1.74 20.37
N HIS A 232 9.87 2.68 19.55
CA HIS A 232 9.08 3.85 19.88
C HIS A 232 7.71 3.71 19.20
N TYR A 233 6.83 2.94 19.82
CA TYR A 233 5.45 2.73 19.36
C TYR A 233 4.59 3.98 19.45
N ASP A 234 5.08 5.02 20.13
CA ASP A 234 4.46 6.33 20.22
C ASP A 234 4.64 7.16 18.93
N ILE A 235 5.57 6.79 18.03
CA ILE A 235 5.66 7.41 16.71
C ILE A 235 4.55 6.82 15.82
N ALA A 236 3.33 7.32 16.00
CA ALA A 236 2.10 6.73 15.49
C ALA A 236 1.10 7.77 15.01
N ALA A 237 0.12 7.33 14.21
CA ALA A 237 -1.09 8.10 13.97
C ALA A 237 -1.90 8.24 15.27
N ARG A 238 -2.69 9.31 15.38
CA ARG A 238 -3.71 9.46 16.43
C ARG A 238 -5.06 9.77 15.83
N ASP A 239 -6.10 9.66 16.64
CA ASP A 239 -7.47 10.03 16.28
C ASP A 239 -7.92 9.41 14.95
N VAL A 240 -7.51 8.15 14.75
CA VAL A 240 -7.78 7.41 13.52
C VAL A 240 -9.25 7.03 13.46
N SER A 241 -9.91 7.37 12.36
CA SER A 241 -11.31 7.03 12.15
C SER A 241 -11.59 6.63 10.71
N TYR A 242 -12.55 5.73 10.55
CA TYR A 242 -13.02 5.24 9.28
C TYR A 242 -14.55 5.25 9.25
N ALA A 243 -15.11 5.71 8.14
CA ALA A 243 -16.54 5.64 7.87
C ALA A 243 -16.80 5.40 6.38
N ALA A 244 -17.74 4.53 6.04
CA ALA A 244 -18.17 4.33 4.65
C ALA A 244 -19.68 4.32 4.50
N SER A 245 -20.11 4.73 3.31
CA SER A 245 -21.48 4.78 2.85
C SER A 245 -21.54 4.41 1.36
N GLU A 246 -22.74 4.45 0.79
CA GLU A 246 -22.95 4.26 -0.66
C GLU A 246 -22.38 5.39 -1.52
N ALA A 247 -22.16 6.59 -0.96
CA ALA A 247 -21.61 7.74 -1.68
C ALA A 247 -20.11 7.90 -1.44
N ASP A 248 -19.67 7.72 -0.19
CA ASP A 248 -18.31 8.06 0.23
C ASP A 248 -17.67 6.97 1.10
N ALA A 249 -16.33 6.89 1.04
CA ALA A 249 -15.51 6.22 2.06
C ALA A 249 -14.46 7.21 2.57
N THR A 250 -14.45 7.44 3.89
CA THR A 250 -13.64 8.46 4.56
C THR A 250 -12.69 7.83 5.58
N PHE A 251 -11.44 8.27 5.56
CA PHE A 251 -10.40 7.91 6.52
C PHE A 251 -9.75 9.18 7.07
N THR A 252 -9.68 9.30 8.39
CA THR A 252 -9.08 10.48 9.06
C THR A 252 -8.05 10.07 10.07
N LEU A 253 -7.03 10.90 10.27
CA LEU A 253 -5.98 10.70 11.27
C LEU A 253 -5.21 11.99 11.55
N ASP A 254 -4.65 12.09 12.75
CA ASP A 254 -3.65 13.09 13.12
C ASP A 254 -2.24 12.52 12.89
N LEU A 255 -1.42 13.24 12.12
CA LEU A 255 -0.06 12.86 11.76
C LEU A 255 1.00 13.40 12.74
N ALA A 256 0.63 14.33 13.64
CA ALA A 256 1.59 15.13 14.39
C ALA A 256 2.66 14.31 15.14
N GLN A 257 2.27 13.18 15.71
CA GLN A 257 3.17 12.35 16.53
C GLN A 257 4.16 11.52 15.70
N ALA A 258 3.95 11.41 14.38
CA ALA A 258 4.92 10.79 13.48
C ALA A 258 6.14 11.68 13.18
N TYR A 259 6.05 12.98 13.48
CA TYR A 259 7.08 13.97 13.17
C TYR A 259 7.93 14.33 14.41
N PRO A 260 9.20 14.71 14.21
CA PRO A 260 10.04 15.14 15.32
C PRO A 260 9.60 16.50 15.87
N PRO A 261 9.94 16.84 17.12
CA PRO A 261 9.59 18.14 17.72
C PRO A 261 10.05 19.36 16.90
N GLU A 262 11.14 19.24 16.16
CA GLU A 262 11.70 20.25 15.26
C GLU A 262 10.74 20.61 14.11
N ALA A 263 9.80 19.74 13.76
CA ALA A 263 8.75 20.03 12.79
C ALA A 263 7.76 21.10 13.32
N GLN A 264 7.76 21.34 14.64
CA GLN A 264 6.89 22.31 15.33
C GLN A 264 5.39 22.05 15.11
N ILE A 265 4.99 20.81 14.84
CA ILE A 265 3.58 20.45 14.68
C ILE A 265 2.90 20.39 16.06
N ASP A 266 1.75 21.06 16.19
CA ASP A 266 0.83 20.90 17.31
C ASP A 266 -0.27 19.89 16.98
N SER A 267 -0.88 20.04 15.79
CA SER A 267 -1.79 19.06 15.19
C SER A 267 -1.66 19.04 13.66
N TRP A 268 -1.88 17.88 13.06
CA TRP A 268 -1.95 17.72 11.61
C TRP A 268 -3.04 16.73 11.23
N MET A 269 -4.25 17.23 11.00
CA MET A 269 -5.39 16.40 10.64
C MET A 269 -5.44 16.17 9.13
N ARG A 270 -5.30 14.91 8.73
CA ARG A 270 -5.54 14.45 7.37
C ARG A 270 -6.91 13.80 7.25
N THR A 271 -7.60 14.10 6.16
CA THR A 271 -8.84 13.44 5.73
C THR A 271 -8.70 12.97 4.29
N VAL A 272 -8.90 11.69 4.06
CA VAL A 272 -8.94 11.05 2.74
C VAL A 272 -10.37 10.62 2.46
N VAL A 273 -10.94 11.04 1.34
CA VAL A 273 -12.30 10.68 0.93
C VAL A 273 -12.28 10.11 -0.48
N LEU A 274 -12.78 8.90 -0.66
CA LEU A 274 -13.22 8.42 -1.97
C LEU A 274 -14.68 8.86 -2.17
N HIS A 275 -14.91 9.75 -3.13
CA HIS A 275 -16.23 10.11 -3.63
C HIS A 275 -16.59 9.17 -4.78
N ARG A 276 -17.49 8.22 -4.52
CA ARG A 276 -17.72 7.09 -5.43
C ARG A 276 -18.20 7.56 -6.80
N GLY A 277 -17.47 7.19 -7.84
CA GLY A 277 -17.74 7.57 -9.21
C GLY A 277 -17.29 8.99 -9.59
N GLU A 278 -16.75 9.78 -8.66
CA GLU A 278 -16.30 11.16 -8.89
C GLU A 278 -14.78 11.31 -8.80
N GLY A 279 -14.17 10.86 -7.71
CA GLY A 279 -12.74 11.07 -7.47
C GLY A 279 -12.29 10.83 -6.03
N VAL A 280 -11.03 11.16 -5.77
CA VAL A 280 -10.42 11.06 -4.43
C VAL A 280 -10.01 12.44 -3.94
N THR A 281 -10.35 12.77 -2.70
CA THR A 281 -9.97 14.00 -2.01
C THR A 281 -8.96 13.69 -0.91
N ILE A 282 -7.86 14.45 -0.85
CA ILE A 282 -6.89 14.43 0.25
C ILE A 282 -6.85 15.85 0.82
N ALA A 283 -7.35 16.03 2.04
CA ALA A 283 -7.39 17.31 2.72
C ALA A 283 -6.52 17.26 3.98
N ASP A 284 -5.70 18.29 4.17
CA ASP A 284 -4.88 18.47 5.36
C ASP A 284 -5.29 19.78 6.06
N GLN A 285 -5.36 19.75 7.37
CA GLN A 285 -5.51 20.93 8.23
C GLN A 285 -4.46 20.85 9.35
N TYR A 286 -3.68 21.91 9.51
CA TYR A 286 -2.55 21.89 10.44
C TYR A 286 -2.53 23.10 11.36
N ALA A 287 -1.93 22.89 12.54
CA ALA A 287 -1.52 23.93 13.45
C ALA A 287 -0.05 23.71 13.83
N LEU A 288 0.79 24.71 13.57
CA LEU A 288 2.20 24.75 13.95
C LEU A 288 2.40 25.66 15.15
N LYS A 289 3.32 25.28 16.02
CA LYS A 289 3.82 26.11 17.12
C LYS A 289 4.65 27.28 16.61
N ALA A 290 5.39 27.05 15.52
CA ALA A 290 6.15 28.06 14.79
C ALA A 290 6.36 27.64 13.33
N VAL A 291 6.43 28.62 12.44
CA VAL A 291 6.86 28.44 11.05
C VAL A 291 8.34 28.78 10.99
N THR A 292 9.19 27.79 10.76
CA THR A 292 10.65 27.92 10.74
C THR A 292 11.27 27.52 9.40
N GLY A 293 10.47 26.97 8.48
CA GLY A 293 10.85 26.64 7.10
C GLY A 293 9.63 26.37 6.24
N ASP A 294 9.85 25.69 5.13
CA ASP A 294 8.80 25.39 4.17
C ASP A 294 7.83 24.31 4.67
N VAL A 295 6.58 24.40 4.18
CA VAL A 295 5.58 23.34 4.29
C VAL A 295 5.35 22.82 2.87
N VAL A 296 5.68 21.56 2.63
CA VAL A 296 5.66 20.95 1.28
C VAL A 296 4.83 19.68 1.33
N MET A 297 3.81 19.57 0.49
CA MET A 297 3.11 18.31 0.27
C MET A 297 3.78 17.55 -0.88
N ASN A 298 4.22 16.33 -0.63
CA ASN A 298 4.83 15.46 -1.63
C ASN A 298 3.81 14.46 -2.15
N VAL A 299 3.91 14.08 -3.43
CA VAL A 299 3.12 13.04 -4.07
C VAL A 299 4.01 12.27 -5.04
N LEU A 300 3.96 10.94 -5.03
CA LEU A 300 4.68 10.10 -5.97
C LEU A 300 3.72 9.47 -6.99
N THR A 301 4.08 9.52 -8.27
CA THR A 301 3.26 8.98 -9.37
C THR A 301 4.09 8.17 -10.36
N ALA A 302 3.46 7.11 -10.89
CA ALA A 302 3.98 6.35 -12.03
C ALA A 302 3.54 6.95 -13.38
N CYS A 303 2.62 7.91 -13.38
CA CYS A 303 2.15 8.58 -14.59
C CYS A 303 3.20 9.55 -15.16
N GLY A 304 3.05 9.90 -16.43
CA GLY A 304 3.56 11.17 -16.93
C GLY A 304 2.90 12.30 -16.15
N ALA A 305 3.63 13.36 -15.82
CA ALA A 305 3.07 14.48 -15.06
C ALA A 305 3.46 15.80 -15.74
N GLU A 306 2.47 16.64 -16.01
CA GLU A 306 2.63 17.95 -16.63
C GLU A 306 1.74 18.96 -15.90
N ASP A 307 2.33 20.03 -15.39
CA ASP A 307 1.56 21.17 -14.89
C ASP A 307 0.95 21.91 -16.08
N ILE A 308 -0.38 21.88 -16.18
CA ILE A 308 -1.13 22.49 -17.28
C ILE A 308 -1.72 23.85 -16.90
N GLY A 309 -1.34 24.39 -15.73
CA GLY A 309 -1.84 25.66 -15.21
C GLY A 309 -3.18 25.54 -14.47
N ASP A 310 -3.64 26.69 -13.95
CA ASP A 310 -4.94 26.84 -13.28
C ASP A 310 -5.18 25.82 -12.14
N GLY A 311 -4.12 25.46 -11.40
CA GLY A 311 -4.23 24.54 -10.27
C GLY A 311 -4.44 23.09 -10.69
N THR A 312 -3.96 22.66 -11.86
CA THR A 312 -4.14 21.29 -12.35
C THR A 312 -2.86 20.70 -12.93
N ILE A 313 -2.53 19.48 -12.52
CA ILE A 313 -1.49 18.64 -13.11
C ILE A 313 -2.17 17.51 -13.88
N ALA A 314 -1.86 17.39 -15.16
CA ALA A 314 -2.27 16.27 -15.98
C ALA A 314 -1.39 15.05 -15.66
N LEU A 315 -2.02 13.95 -15.22
CA LEU A 315 -1.38 12.65 -15.05
C LEU A 315 -1.68 11.80 -16.28
N ASN A 316 -0.69 11.61 -17.14
CA ASN A 316 -0.84 10.93 -18.43
C ASN A 316 -0.39 9.47 -18.34
N GLU A 317 -1.11 8.60 -19.07
CA GLU A 317 -0.74 7.19 -19.21
C GLU A 317 0.68 7.06 -19.80
N VAL A 318 1.48 6.17 -19.21
CA VAL A 318 2.80 5.79 -19.72
C VAL A 318 2.97 4.28 -19.66
N GLU A 319 3.82 3.74 -20.55
CA GLU A 319 4.20 2.34 -20.52
C GLU A 319 5.06 2.04 -19.28
N LEU A 320 4.75 0.93 -18.62
CA LEU A 320 5.47 0.37 -17.49
C LEU A 320 6.10 -0.97 -17.91
N ALA A 321 6.91 -1.56 -17.04
CA ALA A 321 7.53 -2.85 -17.30
C ALA A 321 6.51 -3.96 -17.62
N ASP A 322 6.94 -4.96 -18.38
CA ASP A 322 6.14 -6.12 -18.80
C ASP A 322 4.84 -5.78 -19.57
N GLY A 323 4.83 -4.66 -20.31
CA GLY A 323 3.69 -4.24 -21.13
C GLY A 323 2.48 -3.73 -20.33
N ARG A 324 2.67 -3.46 -19.03
CA ARG A 324 1.68 -2.75 -18.20
C ARG A 324 1.65 -1.27 -18.58
N VAL A 325 0.61 -0.56 -18.16
CA VAL A 325 0.49 0.89 -18.32
C VAL A 325 0.01 1.52 -17.02
N SER A 326 0.42 2.77 -16.76
CA SER A 326 -0.13 3.57 -15.66
C SER A 326 -1.55 4.04 -15.97
N GLY A 327 -2.22 4.62 -14.97
CA GLY A 327 -3.51 5.28 -15.18
C GLY A 327 -3.35 6.64 -15.85
N ALA A 328 -4.48 7.29 -16.10
CA ALA A 328 -4.54 8.69 -16.50
C ALA A 328 -5.57 9.42 -15.63
N ALA A 329 -5.23 10.60 -15.11
CA ALA A 329 -6.05 11.34 -14.17
C ALA A 329 -5.68 12.84 -14.19
N ARG A 330 -6.41 13.64 -13.40
CA ARG A 330 -6.07 15.03 -13.10
C ARG A 330 -5.87 15.19 -11.61
N LEU A 331 -4.75 15.78 -11.21
CA LEU A 331 -4.51 16.21 -9.83
C LEU A 331 -4.77 17.71 -9.74
N HIS A 332 -5.76 18.10 -8.95
CA HIS A 332 -6.15 19.48 -8.71
C HIS A 332 -5.62 19.98 -7.37
N TYR A 333 -5.12 21.20 -7.35
CA TYR A 333 -4.63 21.92 -6.18
C TYR A 333 -5.02 23.40 -6.26
N ASP A 334 -4.92 24.11 -5.14
CA ASP A 334 -5.15 25.55 -5.12
C ASP A 334 -3.87 26.30 -5.54
N ALA A 335 -3.90 26.95 -6.70
CA ALA A 335 -2.76 27.68 -7.25
C ALA A 335 -2.42 28.95 -6.44
N ASP A 336 -3.34 29.49 -5.65
CA ASP A 336 -3.05 30.60 -4.75
C ASP A 336 -2.32 30.13 -3.48
N VAL A 337 -2.46 28.85 -3.12
CA VAL A 337 -1.82 28.23 -1.96
C VAL A 337 -0.46 27.63 -2.30
N PHE A 338 -0.25 27.09 -3.50
CA PHE A 338 0.94 26.30 -3.81
C PHE A 338 1.80 26.85 -4.95
N ASP A 339 3.11 26.71 -4.79
CA ASP A 339 4.06 26.59 -5.90
C ASP A 339 4.31 25.11 -6.19
N VAL A 340 4.38 24.74 -7.48
CA VAL A 340 4.49 23.35 -7.92
C VAL A 340 5.82 23.09 -8.60
N ALA A 341 6.41 21.94 -8.29
CA ALA A 341 7.50 21.36 -9.06
C ALA A 341 7.25 19.87 -9.31
N ILE A 342 7.74 19.40 -10.45
CA ILE A 342 7.70 17.99 -10.85
C ILE A 342 9.14 17.57 -11.12
N GLU A 343 9.60 16.57 -10.40
CA GLU A 343 10.94 16.02 -10.56
C GLU A 343 10.88 14.55 -10.96
N ASN A 344 11.85 14.12 -11.78
CA ASN A 344 12.04 12.71 -12.08
C ASN A 344 12.88 12.07 -10.98
N VAL A 345 12.36 11.01 -10.39
CA VAL A 345 13.08 10.14 -9.46
C VAL A 345 13.60 8.95 -10.25
N ALA A 346 14.88 8.97 -10.61
CA ALA A 346 15.51 7.89 -11.35
C ALA A 346 15.51 6.61 -10.50
N ILE A 347 15.11 5.49 -11.10
CA ILE A 347 15.18 4.17 -10.49
C ILE A 347 16.45 3.49 -10.98
N GLU A 348 17.38 3.22 -10.08
CA GLU A 348 18.60 2.47 -10.38
C GLU A 348 18.45 0.98 -10.01
N ASP A 349 17.64 0.69 -9.00
CA ASP A 349 17.43 -0.66 -8.49
C ASP A 349 16.77 -1.58 -9.53
N ALA A 350 17.41 -2.72 -9.82
CA ALA A 350 16.96 -3.66 -10.84
C ALA A 350 15.57 -4.24 -10.55
N ARG A 351 15.20 -4.42 -9.28
CA ARG A 351 13.90 -4.96 -8.89
C ARG A 351 12.79 -3.93 -9.08
N LEU A 352 13.01 -2.68 -8.69
CA LEU A 352 12.04 -1.61 -8.96
C LEU A 352 11.87 -1.34 -10.46
N LYS A 353 12.94 -1.49 -11.25
CA LYS A 353 12.86 -1.38 -12.72
C LYS A 353 11.90 -2.39 -13.34
N THR A 354 11.81 -3.62 -12.84
CA THR A 354 10.84 -4.60 -13.35
C THR A 354 9.39 -4.24 -13.00
N ILE A 355 9.16 -3.19 -12.22
CA ILE A 355 7.83 -2.76 -11.81
C ILE A 355 7.46 -1.45 -12.50
N TRP A 356 8.31 -0.43 -12.33
CA TRP A 356 8.03 0.96 -12.67
C TRP A 356 8.77 1.45 -13.92
N GLY A 357 9.75 0.69 -14.42
CA GLY A 357 10.67 1.16 -15.44
C GLY A 357 11.78 2.05 -14.87
N ASP A 358 12.26 3.01 -15.65
CA ASP A 358 13.48 3.77 -15.32
C ASP A 358 13.27 4.94 -14.35
N LEU A 359 12.02 5.37 -14.11
CA LEU A 359 11.75 6.48 -13.20
C LEU A 359 10.33 6.48 -12.66
N LEU A 360 10.16 7.15 -11.53
CA LEU A 360 8.89 7.70 -11.06
C LEU A 360 8.95 9.23 -11.10
N ARG A 361 7.83 9.90 -10.85
CA ARG A 361 7.80 11.36 -10.71
C ARG A 361 7.34 11.74 -9.33
N ARG A 362 8.08 12.64 -8.68
CA ARG A 362 7.64 13.30 -7.46
C ARG A 362 7.10 14.68 -7.80
N ILE A 363 5.88 14.94 -7.36
CA ILE A 363 5.23 16.24 -7.41
C ILE A 363 5.36 16.85 -6.03
N THR A 364 5.88 18.07 -5.95
CA THR A 364 5.97 18.83 -4.71
C THR A 364 5.09 20.07 -4.79
N LEU A 365 4.21 20.23 -3.83
CA LEU A 365 3.32 21.38 -3.67
C LEU A 365 3.80 22.16 -2.44
N THR A 366 4.57 23.23 -2.66
CA THR A 366 5.15 24.07 -1.60
C THR A 366 4.18 25.18 -1.24
N VAL A 367 3.77 25.27 0.03
CA VAL A 367 2.84 26.29 0.51
C VAL A 367 3.47 27.68 0.40
N LYS A 368 2.77 28.59 -0.27
CA LYS A 368 3.12 30.01 -0.36
C LYS A 368 2.85 30.68 0.99
N ASN A 369 3.88 31.35 1.53
CA ASN A 369 3.78 32.14 2.77
C ASN A 369 3.08 31.37 3.92
N PRO A 370 3.64 30.22 4.37
CA PRO A 370 2.98 29.39 5.37
C PRO A 370 2.71 30.16 6.66
N GLU A 371 1.47 30.07 7.16
CA GLU A 371 1.06 30.61 8.45
C GLU A 371 1.01 29.51 9.53
N PRO A 372 1.03 29.85 10.84
CA PRO A 372 0.93 28.87 11.92
C PRO A 372 -0.34 28.01 11.90
N ARG A 373 -1.39 28.43 11.18
CA ARG A 373 -2.57 27.60 10.91
C ARG A 373 -2.85 27.65 9.43
N GLY A 374 -3.16 26.51 8.85
CA GLY A 374 -3.47 26.42 7.44
C GLY A 374 -4.10 25.09 7.09
N GLY A 375 -4.38 24.93 5.82
CA GLY A 375 -4.91 23.69 5.27
C GLY A 375 -5.12 23.81 3.78
N TRP A 376 -5.31 22.67 3.14
CA TRP A 376 -5.52 22.59 1.71
C TRP A 376 -6.32 21.35 1.34
N THR A 377 -6.69 21.28 0.07
CA THR A 377 -7.34 20.11 -0.50
C THR A 377 -6.73 19.81 -1.86
N ILE A 378 -6.32 18.56 -2.04
CA ILE A 378 -5.90 17.99 -3.32
C ILE A 378 -7.00 17.05 -3.78
N ARG A 379 -7.37 17.11 -5.06
CA ARG A 379 -8.36 16.19 -5.65
C ARG A 379 -7.78 15.45 -6.83
N VAL A 380 -8.02 14.15 -6.89
CA VAL A 380 -7.70 13.30 -8.05
C VAL A 380 -9.01 12.96 -8.76
N THR A 381 -9.15 13.36 -10.01
CA THR A 381 -10.32 13.08 -10.85
C THR A 381 -9.90 12.44 -12.18
N ARG A 382 -10.88 11.96 -12.96
CA ARG A 382 -10.62 11.36 -14.29
C ARG A 382 -10.13 12.39 -15.31
#